data_AF-A0A3M2QLI7-F1
#
_entry.id   AF-A0A3M2QLI7-F1
#
_cell.length_a   1.000
_cell.length_b   1.000
_cell.length_c   1.000
_cell.angle_alpha   90.00
_cell.angle_beta   90.00
_cell.angle_gamma   90.00
#
_symmetry.space_group_name_H-M   'P 1'
#
loop_
_entity.id
_entity.type
_entity.pdbx_description
1 polymer ?
#
loop_
_entity_poly.entity_id
_entity_poly.type
_entity_poly.pdbx_seq_one_letter_code
_entity_poly.pdbx_strand_id
1 'polypeptide(L)'
;MGIARQALESTIRRWNEMCGYGTDIHHKRGDDYYQRFMGDPRVAPNSCMGAIERAPFYAVRISTSSGGRKKRLLTDEHGRVLQSDGRAIPGLYAAGDTSACVLRDTSLGAGGTLASTMVFAYTAVQYMSSQSHSSPTVLI
;
A
#
# COMPACT_ATOMS: atom_id res chain seq x y z
N MET A 1 9.42 27.81 -4.48
CA MET A 1 8.53 26.78 -5.07
C MET A 1 8.36 26.89 -6.59
N GLY A 2 8.67 28.03 -7.25
CA GLY A 2 8.65 28.10 -8.72
C GLY A 2 7.26 27.97 -9.37
N ILE A 3 6.19 28.22 -8.60
CA ILE A 3 4.80 28.11 -9.04
C ILE A 3 4.34 29.49 -9.52
N ALA A 4 3.64 29.56 -10.65
CA ALA A 4 3.05 30.79 -11.15
C ALA A 4 1.97 31.32 -10.18
N ARG A 5 2.14 32.55 -9.70
CA ARG A 5 1.26 33.17 -8.69
C ARG A 5 -0.21 33.16 -9.10
N GLN A 6 -0.51 33.64 -10.31
CA GLN A 6 -1.89 33.73 -10.82
C GLN A 6 -2.55 32.36 -10.93
N ALA A 7 -1.80 31.34 -11.38
CA ALA A 7 -2.31 29.97 -11.44
C ALA A 7 -2.66 29.46 -10.04
N LEU A 8 -1.76 29.63 -9.07
CA LEU A 8 -2.01 29.21 -7.68
C LEU A 8 -3.22 29.91 -7.06
N GLU A 9 -3.34 31.23 -7.23
CA GLU A 9 -4.48 32.01 -6.73
C GLU A 9 -5.80 31.55 -7.35
N SER A 10 -5.80 31.25 -8.66
CA SER A 10 -6.98 30.74 -9.36
C SER A 10 -7.39 29.34 -8.85
N THR A 11 -6.41 28.47 -8.60
CA THR A 11 -6.64 27.13 -8.07
C THR A 11 -7.23 27.18 -6.66
N ILE A 12 -6.67 28.01 -5.78
CA ILE A 12 -7.18 28.17 -4.40
C ILE A 12 -8.60 28.71 -4.41
N ARG A 13 -8.89 29.73 -5.23
CA ARG A 13 -10.24 30.30 -5.36
C ARG A 13 -11.25 29.23 -5.75
N ARG A 14 -10.98 28.48 -6.81
CA ARG A 14 -11.87 27.42 -7.29
C ARG A 14 -12.03 26.28 -6.28
N TRP A 15 -10.96 25.93 -5.58
CA TRP A 15 -11.01 24.96 -4.49
C TRP A 15 -11.94 25.41 -3.37
N ASN A 16 -11.81 26.67 -2.91
CA ASN A 16 -12.64 27.21 -1.83
C ASN A 16 -14.12 27.30 -2.23
N GLU A 17 -14.42 27.67 -3.49
CA GLU A 17 -15.79 27.61 -4.04
C GLU A 17 -16.36 26.19 -3.93
N MET A 18 -15.61 25.18 -4.36
CA MET A 18 -16.00 23.77 -4.27
C MET A 18 -16.19 23.28 -2.84
N CYS A 19 -15.41 23.80 -1.89
CA CYS A 19 -15.59 23.49 -0.47
C CYS A 19 -16.94 23.99 0.06
N GLY A 20 -17.43 25.14 -0.44
CA GLY A 20 -18.69 25.74 0.00
C GLY A 20 -19.92 24.84 -0.22
N TYR A 21 -19.95 24.08 -1.31
CA TYR A 21 -21.00 23.07 -1.59
C TYR A 21 -20.54 21.62 -1.36
N GLY A 22 -19.26 21.41 -0.99
CA GLY A 22 -18.69 20.12 -0.61
C GLY A 22 -18.56 19.09 -1.74
N THR A 23 -18.46 19.54 -2.99
CA THR A 23 -18.30 18.65 -4.15
C THR A 23 -17.08 19.05 -4.97
N ASP A 24 -16.09 18.16 -5.04
CA ASP A 24 -14.95 18.32 -5.94
C ASP A 24 -15.31 17.76 -7.33
N ILE A 25 -15.64 18.65 -8.26
CA ILE A 25 -16.04 18.29 -9.61
C ILE A 25 -14.88 17.83 -10.51
N HIS A 26 -13.62 18.03 -10.09
CA HIS A 26 -12.45 17.71 -10.90
C HIS A 26 -11.89 16.33 -10.58
N HIS A 27 -11.78 16.01 -9.29
CA HIS A 27 -11.13 14.78 -8.84
C HIS A 27 -11.99 13.92 -7.93
N LYS A 28 -13.24 14.33 -7.66
CA LYS A 28 -14.20 13.58 -6.83
C LYS A 28 -13.67 13.29 -5.42
N ARG A 29 -12.88 14.20 -4.85
CA ARG A 29 -12.39 14.07 -3.48
C ARG A 29 -13.53 14.01 -2.48
N GLY A 30 -13.51 12.99 -1.64
CA GLY A 30 -14.57 12.70 -0.68
C GLY A 30 -15.86 12.19 -1.32
N ASP A 31 -15.82 11.63 -2.53
CA ASP A 31 -17.00 10.97 -3.12
C ASP A 31 -17.15 9.50 -2.67
N ASP A 32 -16.18 8.97 -1.91
CA ASP A 32 -16.24 7.63 -1.33
C ASP A 32 -16.16 7.65 0.21
N TYR A 33 -16.73 6.59 0.80
CA TYR A 33 -16.81 6.41 2.25
C TYR A 33 -15.44 6.35 2.92
N TYR A 34 -14.45 5.71 2.29
CA TYR A 34 -13.13 5.53 2.87
C TYR A 34 -12.41 6.87 3.04
N GLN A 35 -12.46 7.74 2.03
CA GLN A 35 -11.96 9.10 2.12
C GLN A 35 -12.68 9.88 3.24
N ARG A 36 -14.02 9.79 3.29
CA ARG A 36 -14.83 10.50 4.31
C ARG A 36 -14.52 10.04 5.73
N PHE A 37 -14.28 8.75 5.93
CA PHE A 37 -13.87 8.15 7.19
C PHE A 37 -12.52 8.70 7.68
N MET A 38 -11.59 8.98 6.75
CA MET A 38 -10.28 9.55 7.05
C MET A 38 -10.26 11.09 7.12
N GLY A 39 -11.37 11.75 6.76
CA GLY A 39 -11.49 13.21 6.75
C GLY A 39 -11.68 13.83 8.14
N ASP A 40 -11.66 15.17 8.22
CA ASP A 40 -11.95 15.88 9.48
C ASP A 40 -13.47 16.00 9.66
N PRO A 41 -14.07 15.35 10.68
CA PRO A 41 -15.52 15.37 10.87
C PRO A 41 -16.08 16.76 11.24
N ARG A 42 -15.22 17.72 11.61
CA ARG A 42 -15.61 19.10 11.89
C ARG A 42 -15.80 19.94 10.63
N VAL A 43 -15.38 19.42 9.47
CA VAL A 43 -15.49 20.11 8.18
C VAL A 43 -16.78 19.65 7.49
N ALA A 44 -17.66 20.61 7.20
CA ALA A 44 -18.92 20.41 6.51
C ALA A 44 -18.98 21.28 5.23
N PRO A 45 -19.76 20.89 4.20
CA PRO A 45 -20.57 19.67 4.11
C PRO A 45 -19.75 18.42 3.71
N ASN A 46 -18.45 18.58 3.46
CA ASN A 46 -17.56 17.47 3.13
C ASN A 46 -16.29 17.41 3.99
N SER A 47 -16.16 16.35 4.80
CA SER A 47 -15.05 16.13 5.74
C SER A 47 -13.67 16.07 5.06
N CYS A 48 -13.63 15.84 3.75
CA CYS A 48 -12.41 15.82 2.95
C CYS A 48 -12.05 17.17 2.33
N MET A 49 -12.93 18.18 2.42
CA MET A 49 -12.84 19.44 1.66
C MET A 49 -12.82 20.67 2.57
N GLY A 50 -11.65 20.96 3.14
CA GLY A 50 -11.42 22.17 3.92
C GLY A 50 -10.96 23.35 3.05
N ALA A 51 -11.59 24.52 3.23
CA ALA A 51 -11.19 25.75 2.56
C ALA A 51 -9.78 26.22 3.02
N ILE A 52 -9.02 26.77 2.08
CA ILE A 52 -7.68 27.33 2.29
C ILE A 52 -7.82 28.86 2.30
N GLU A 53 -8.10 29.42 3.48
CA GLU A 53 -8.41 30.86 3.61
C GLU A 53 -7.69 31.56 4.77
N ARG A 54 -7.17 30.79 5.75
CA ARG A 54 -6.50 31.34 6.93
C ARG A 54 -4.99 31.21 6.82
N ALA A 55 -4.32 32.35 6.90
CA ALA A 55 -2.86 32.45 6.98
C ALA A 55 -2.35 31.99 8.37
N PRO A 56 -1.05 31.63 8.50
CA PRO A 56 -0.03 31.55 7.45
C PRO A 56 -0.24 30.38 6.49
N PHE A 57 0.04 30.61 5.21
CA PHE A 57 -0.03 29.57 4.17
C PHE A 57 1.31 28.83 4.05
N TYR A 58 1.22 27.51 3.89
CA TYR A 58 2.39 26.64 3.76
C TYR A 58 2.37 25.88 2.43
N ALA A 59 3.55 25.59 1.88
CA ALA A 59 3.71 24.76 0.70
C ALA A 59 4.80 23.72 0.94
N VAL A 60 4.50 22.45 0.62
CA VAL A 60 5.43 21.33 0.75
C VAL A 60 5.64 20.74 -0.64
N ARG A 61 6.90 20.51 -1.01
CA ARG A 61 7.22 19.81 -2.27
C ARG A 61 6.98 18.33 -2.07
N ILE A 62 5.97 17.80 -2.76
CA ILE A 62 5.73 16.36 -2.85
C ILE A 62 6.46 15.83 -4.09
N SER A 63 7.18 14.74 -3.94
CA SER A 63 7.81 14.02 -5.05
C SER A 63 7.54 12.54 -4.86
N THR A 64 7.41 11.81 -5.96
CA THR A 64 7.31 10.35 -5.89
C THR A 64 8.63 9.84 -5.34
N SER A 65 8.59 9.15 -4.20
CA SER A 65 9.73 8.31 -3.86
C SER A 65 9.80 7.22 -4.92
N SER A 66 11.00 6.94 -5.44
CA SER A 66 11.19 5.74 -6.25
C SER A 66 10.97 4.56 -5.31
N GLY A 67 9.74 4.05 -5.27
CA GLY A 67 9.46 2.72 -4.76
C GLY A 67 10.15 1.75 -5.69
N GLY A 68 11.46 1.56 -5.48
CA GLY A 68 12.28 0.72 -6.35
C GLY A 68 11.57 -0.61 -6.54
N ARG A 69 11.55 -1.11 -7.78
CA ARG A 69 11.08 -2.48 -8.07
C ARG A 69 11.98 -3.41 -7.27
N LYS A 70 11.57 -3.78 -6.06
CA LYS A 70 12.26 -4.80 -5.28
C LYS A 70 12.14 -6.08 -6.10
N LYS A 71 13.26 -6.59 -6.62
CA LYS A 71 13.28 -7.95 -7.18
C LYS A 71 12.94 -8.88 -6.01
N ARG A 72 11.82 -9.60 -6.14
CA ARG A 72 11.29 -10.50 -5.13
C ARG A 72 11.45 -11.94 -5.61
N LEU A 73 11.61 -12.86 -4.68
CA LEU A 73 11.74 -14.29 -4.99
C LEU A 73 10.37 -14.86 -5.33
N LEU A 74 10.28 -15.64 -6.41
CA LEU A 74 9.06 -16.38 -6.71
C LEU A 74 8.95 -17.55 -5.74
N THR A 75 7.77 -17.74 -5.15
CA THR A 75 7.47 -18.85 -4.25
C THR A 75 6.22 -19.58 -4.70
N ASP A 76 6.14 -20.87 -4.38
CA ASP A 76 4.90 -21.64 -4.53
C ASP A 76 3.96 -21.47 -3.33
N GLU A 77 2.86 -22.24 -3.30
CA GLU A 77 1.85 -22.23 -2.24
C GLU A 77 2.39 -22.66 -0.85
N HIS A 78 3.55 -23.30 -0.81
CA HIS A 78 4.24 -23.72 0.41
C HIS A 78 5.35 -22.75 0.83
N GLY A 79 5.52 -21.63 0.13
CA GLY A 79 6.55 -20.63 0.41
C GLY A 79 7.96 -21.06 0.00
N ARG A 80 8.11 -22.14 -0.79
CA ARG A 80 9.42 -22.60 -1.29
C ARG A 80 9.87 -21.70 -2.43
N VAL A 81 11.13 -21.29 -2.43
CA VAL A 81 11.68 -20.46 -3.50
C VAL A 81 11.84 -21.29 -4.79
N LEU A 82 11.40 -20.74 -5.91
CA LEU A 82 11.45 -21.40 -7.22
C LEU A 82 12.66 -20.93 -8.04
N GLN A 83 13.26 -21.87 -8.76
CA GLN A 83 14.20 -21.60 -9.84
C GLN A 83 13.46 -21.08 -11.09
N SER A 84 14.21 -20.62 -12.10
CA SER A 84 13.65 -20.15 -13.36
C SER A 84 12.89 -21.21 -14.16
N ASP A 85 13.17 -22.49 -13.93
CA ASP A 85 12.46 -23.63 -14.53
C ASP A 85 11.21 -24.06 -13.72
N GLY A 86 10.88 -23.35 -12.64
CA GLY A 86 9.75 -23.62 -11.76
C GLY A 86 10.02 -24.68 -10.68
N ARG A 87 11.22 -25.27 -10.60
CA ARG A 87 11.55 -26.25 -9.55
C ARG A 87 11.82 -25.56 -8.22
N ALA A 88 11.32 -26.15 -7.13
CA ALA A 88 11.60 -25.67 -5.79
C ALA A 88 13.07 -25.90 -5.40
N ILE A 89 13.70 -24.90 -4.77
CA ILE A 89 15.05 -25.01 -4.20
C ILE A 89 14.93 -25.68 -2.82
N PRO A 90 15.51 -26.87 -2.60
CA PRO A 90 15.38 -27.58 -1.34
C PRO A 90 15.90 -26.76 -0.15
N GLY A 91 15.10 -26.68 0.92
CA GLY A 91 15.46 -25.99 2.15
C GLY A 91 15.37 -24.46 2.11
N LEU A 92 15.03 -23.85 0.96
CA LEU A 92 14.96 -22.40 0.81
C LEU A 92 13.51 -21.91 0.72
N TYR A 93 13.15 -21.01 1.64
CA TYR A 93 11.80 -20.45 1.75
C TYR A 93 11.86 -18.93 1.85
N ALA A 94 10.81 -18.26 1.38
CA ALA A 94 10.67 -16.81 1.49
C ALA A 94 9.23 -16.41 1.79
N ALA A 95 9.04 -15.34 2.55
CA ALA A 95 7.74 -14.79 2.87
C ALA A 95 7.81 -13.26 3.00
N GLY A 96 6.67 -12.60 2.81
CA GLY A 96 6.55 -11.16 2.96
C GLY A 96 7.36 -10.38 1.94
N ASP A 97 8.18 -9.44 2.41
CA ASP A 97 8.77 -8.44 1.52
C ASP A 97 9.90 -8.99 0.62
N THR A 98 10.39 -10.18 0.94
CA THR A 98 11.36 -10.97 0.14
C THR A 98 10.69 -11.86 -0.90
N SER A 99 9.42 -12.24 -0.73
CA SER A 99 8.68 -13.04 -1.72
C SER A 99 7.83 -12.17 -2.64
N ALA A 100 7.56 -12.68 -3.84
CA ALA A 100 6.70 -12.02 -4.80
C ALA A 100 5.28 -11.94 -4.21
N CYS A 101 4.73 -10.73 -4.15
CA CYS A 101 3.41 -10.51 -3.57
C CYS A 101 2.34 -11.19 -4.44
N VAL A 102 1.56 -12.09 -3.84
CA VAL A 102 0.42 -12.75 -4.51
C VAL A 102 -0.62 -11.74 -5.00
N LEU A 103 -0.73 -10.60 -4.30
CA LEU A 103 -1.67 -9.53 -4.63
C LEU A 103 -1.23 -8.66 -5.81
N ARG A 104 -0.03 -8.89 -6.36
CA ARG A 104 0.57 -8.11 -7.47
C ARG A 104 0.48 -6.60 -7.22
N ASP A 105 -0.36 -5.92 -7.99
CA ASP A 105 -0.54 -4.47 -8.01
C ASP A 105 -1.69 -3.99 -7.11
N THR A 106 -2.37 -4.92 -6.43
CA THR A 106 -3.53 -4.64 -5.58
C THR A 106 -3.12 -4.46 -4.12
N SER A 107 -3.52 -3.34 -3.53
CA SER A 107 -3.47 -3.13 -2.09
C SER A 107 -4.80 -3.56 -1.46
N LEU A 108 -4.77 -4.38 -0.41
CA LEU A 108 -5.95 -4.74 0.38
C LEU A 108 -6.29 -3.71 1.47
N GLY A 109 -5.64 -2.54 1.43
CA GLY A 109 -5.75 -1.52 2.47
C GLY A 109 -4.78 -1.74 3.62
N ALA A 110 -4.99 -0.99 4.71
CA ALA A 110 -4.13 -1.03 5.88
C ALA A 110 -4.04 -2.46 6.46
N GLY A 111 -2.81 -2.93 6.69
CA GLY A 111 -2.53 -4.25 7.26
C GLY A 111 -2.45 -5.42 6.26
N GLY A 112 -2.88 -5.25 5.00
CA GLY A 112 -2.89 -6.33 4.00
C GLY A 112 -1.51 -6.96 3.75
N THR A 113 -0.46 -6.13 3.70
CA THR A 113 0.92 -6.60 3.55
C THR A 113 1.38 -7.44 4.74
N LEU A 114 1.04 -7.04 5.97
CA LEU A 114 1.42 -7.76 7.17
C LEU A 114 0.64 -9.07 7.30
N ALA A 115 -0.67 -9.03 7.06
CA ALA A 115 -1.53 -10.21 7.12
C ALA A 115 -1.07 -11.30 6.14
N SER A 116 -0.85 -10.94 4.88
CA SER A 116 -0.32 -11.88 3.88
C SER A 116 1.05 -12.42 4.27
N THR A 117 1.95 -11.57 4.77
CA THR A 117 3.27 -12.00 5.27
C THR A 117 3.13 -13.06 6.36
N MET A 118 2.28 -12.82 7.36
CA MET A 118 2.08 -13.74 8.48
C MET A 118 1.50 -15.08 8.02
N VAL A 119 0.51 -15.06 7.13
CA VAL A 119 -0.12 -16.29 6.61
C VAL A 119 0.89 -17.12 5.82
N PHE A 120 1.62 -16.52 4.88
CA PHE A 120 2.59 -17.27 4.06
C PHE A 120 3.79 -17.76 4.88
N ALA A 121 4.25 -16.97 5.86
CA ALA A 121 5.30 -17.41 6.77
C ALA A 121 4.84 -18.62 7.61
N TYR A 122 3.62 -18.57 8.15
CA TYR A 122 3.05 -19.70 8.89
C TYR A 122 2.94 -20.96 8.02
N THR A 123 2.40 -20.85 6.81
CA THR A 123 2.30 -21.97 5.87
C THR A 123 3.65 -22.59 5.54
N ALA A 124 4.68 -21.76 5.33
CA ALA A 124 6.04 -22.25 5.07
C ALA A 124 6.60 -23.05 6.26
N VAL A 125 6.43 -22.55 7.49
CA VAL A 125 6.89 -23.25 8.70
C VAL A 125 6.13 -24.56 8.92
N GLN A 126 4.82 -24.59 8.68
CA GLN A 126 4.02 -25.81 8.77
C GLN A 126 4.51 -26.87 7.77
N TYR A 127 4.82 -26.45 6.53
CA TYR A 127 5.37 -27.34 5.52
C TYR A 127 6.78 -27.85 5.89
N MET A 128 7.66 -26.98 6.41
CA MET A 128 8.97 -27.40 6.91
C MET A 128 8.83 -28.49 7.99
N SER A 129 7.89 -28.30 8.92
CA SER A 129 7.65 -29.24 10.03
C SER A 129 7.10 -30.59 9.55
N SER A 130 6.23 -30.63 8.54
CA SER A 130 5.75 -31.91 7.98
C SER A 130 6.85 -32.70 7.26
N GLN A 131 7.80 -32.00 6.64
CA GLN A 131 8.94 -32.63 5.96
C GLN A 131 10.01 -33.14 6.94
N SER A 132 10.17 -32.51 8.12
CA SER A 132 11.14 -32.99 9.13
C SER A 132 10.72 -34.32 9.77
N HIS A 133 9.41 -34.60 9.84
CA HIS A 133 8.89 -35.87 10.36
C HIS A 133 9.04 -37.05 9.38
N SER A 134 9.53 -36.81 8.16
CA SER A 134 9.70 -37.83 7.12
C SER A 134 11.17 -38.15 6.80
N SER A 135 12.12 -37.59 7.55
CA SER A 135 13.52 -38.04 7.49
C SER A 135 13.73 -39.25 8.40
N PRO A 136 14.25 -40.39 7.91
CA PRO A 136 14.56 -41.52 8.78
C PRO A 136 15.67 -41.07 9.74
N THR A 137 15.42 -41.23 11.04
CA THR A 137 16.45 -41.19 12.07
C THR A 137 17.55 -42.18 11.67
N VAL A 138 18.69 -41.68 11.21
CA VAL A 138 19.90 -42.50 11.13
C VAL A 138 20.36 -42.69 12.57
N LEU A 139 19.92 -43.80 13.17
CA LEU A 139 20.53 -44.33 14.38
C LEU A 139 21.95 -44.75 14.00
N ILE A 140 22.93 -44.07 14.59
CA ILE A 140 24.32 -44.51 14.66
C ILE A 140 24.47 -45.45 15.85
#